data_AF-A0A094HEK7-F1
#
_entry.id   AF-A0A094HEK7-F1
#
_cell.length_a   1.000
_cell.length_b   1.000
_cell.length_c   1.000
_cell.angle_alpha   90.00
_cell.angle_beta   90.00
_cell.angle_gamma   90.00
#
_symmetry.space_group_name_H-M   'P 1'
#
loop_
_entity.id
_entity.type
_entity.pdbx_description
1 polymer ?
#
loop_
_entity_poly.entity_id
_entity_poly.type
_entity_poly.pdbx_seq_one_letter_code
_entity_poly.pdbx_strand_id
1 'polypeptide(L)'
;MSEIYPSIAQCAVLATAFKVLLFPAYKSTDFEVHRNWLAITNSLPVQEWYYENTSEWTLDYPPFFAYFEWLLSQVGRLVDPEMVQVYNLNYESWQTVYFQRATVIVTELVLVYALHLYVETSPASTKRAARVAALSILFSPGLLIIDHIHFQYNGFLYGLLILSLVLARKKSTLLLSGILFAVLLMFKHIYLYLAPAYFVYLLRAYCLGPKSIFHIRFGNTIKLGVSILAVFAAALGPFAYWGQIPQLLSRLFPFSRGLCHAYWAPNVWAMYSFTDRVLIYIAPHIGLPVDASALQSVTRGLVGDTAFAVLPPITPSTTFALTLLFQAIPLIRLFLDPTWPTFIGATTLCAYASFLFGWHVHEKAILLILIPASLIALRDRRYLGAFRPLAVAGHVSLFPLLYTPAEFPIKVLYTLTWLLVFLLAFDHLAPASDRSRVFLLDRFSLLYIAVSIPLVAYCSLVHGLVWGARYEFLPLMFTSSYAAVGVVGSWVGFLVVYFTS
;
A
#
# COMPACT_ATOMS: atom_id res chain seq x y z
N MET A 1 -24.06 31.31 -10.15
CA MET A 1 -23.24 30.53 -11.09
C MET A 1 -23.19 29.10 -10.57
N SER A 2 -23.67 28.12 -11.34
CA SER A 2 -23.45 26.71 -11.00
C SER A 2 -21.95 26.47 -11.01
N GLU A 3 -21.34 26.24 -9.86
CA GLU A 3 -19.92 25.91 -9.78
C GLU A 3 -19.66 24.65 -10.61
N ILE A 4 -19.00 24.81 -11.77
CA ILE A 4 -18.61 23.69 -12.63
C ILE A 4 -17.41 23.03 -11.96
N TYR A 5 -17.67 21.96 -11.22
CA TYR A 5 -16.62 21.11 -10.69
C TYR A 5 -16.19 20.11 -11.77
N PRO A 6 -14.88 19.87 -11.94
CA PRO A 6 -14.42 18.86 -12.89
C PRO A 6 -14.95 17.49 -12.47
N SER A 7 -15.50 16.75 -13.43
CA SER A 7 -15.97 15.38 -13.18
C SER A 7 -14.79 14.43 -13.03
N ILE A 8 -14.99 13.30 -12.35
CA ILE A 8 -13.96 12.26 -12.22
C ILE A 8 -13.52 11.76 -13.61
N ALA A 9 -14.45 11.66 -14.56
CA ALA A 9 -14.15 11.26 -15.93
C ALA A 9 -13.26 12.28 -16.66
N GLN A 10 -13.54 13.58 -16.54
CA GLN A 10 -12.69 14.63 -17.13
C GLN A 10 -11.28 14.60 -16.54
N CYS A 11 -11.17 14.46 -15.22
CA CYS A 11 -9.88 14.33 -14.55
C CYS A 11 -9.15 13.05 -14.96
N ALA A 12 -9.86 11.93 -15.16
CA ALA A 12 -9.27 10.68 -15.61
C ALA A 12 -8.69 10.80 -17.03
N VAL A 13 -9.38 11.47 -17.95
CA VAL A 13 -8.85 11.73 -19.31
C VAL A 13 -7.55 12.53 -19.24
N LEU A 14 -7.51 13.59 -18.42
CA LEU A 14 -6.29 14.38 -18.25
C LEU A 14 -5.16 13.57 -17.60
N ALA A 15 -5.47 12.77 -16.58
CA ALA A 15 -4.50 11.88 -15.94
C ALA A 15 -3.94 10.85 -16.93
N THR A 16 -4.79 10.25 -17.76
CA THR A 16 -4.38 9.31 -18.81
C THR A 16 -3.47 9.98 -19.82
N ALA A 17 -3.83 11.16 -20.32
CA ALA A 17 -3.00 11.91 -21.27
C ALA A 17 -1.60 12.19 -20.68
N PHE A 18 -1.54 12.61 -19.42
CA PHE A 18 -0.27 12.81 -18.73
C PHE A 18 0.53 11.51 -18.57
N LYS A 19 -0.11 10.40 -18.17
CA LYS A 19 0.55 9.08 -18.00
C LYS A 19 1.10 8.52 -19.30
N VAL A 20 0.45 8.77 -20.43
CA VAL A 20 0.97 8.38 -21.76
C VAL A 20 2.29 9.07 -22.08
N LEU A 21 2.46 10.33 -21.66
CA LEU A 21 3.74 11.04 -21.83
C LEU A 21 4.89 10.43 -21.01
N LEU A 22 4.58 9.58 -20.02
CA LEU A 22 5.55 8.90 -19.17
C LEU A 22 5.98 7.53 -19.69
N PHE A 23 5.45 7.07 -20.83
CA PHE A 23 5.84 5.77 -21.40
C PHE A 23 7.36 5.60 -21.60
N PRO A 24 8.13 6.64 -21.99
CA PRO A 24 9.58 6.55 -22.12
C PRO A 24 10.36 6.60 -20.79
N ALA A 25 9.70 6.83 -19.65
CA ALA A 25 10.36 6.97 -18.36
C ALA A 25 11.01 5.67 -17.88
N TYR A 26 11.86 5.78 -16.85
CA TYR A 26 12.46 4.67 -16.12
C TYR A 26 11.53 3.47 -15.92
N LYS A 27 12.09 2.26 -16.03
CA LYS A 27 11.44 0.97 -15.77
C LYS A 27 12.20 0.28 -14.64
N SER A 28 11.48 -0.21 -13.63
CA SER A 28 12.12 -0.99 -12.57
C SER A 28 12.21 -2.47 -12.95
N THR A 29 12.84 -3.28 -12.07
CA THR A 29 12.81 -4.74 -12.17
C THR A 29 11.38 -5.30 -12.23
N ASP A 30 10.39 -4.61 -11.65
CA ASP A 30 8.99 -5.05 -11.68
C ASP A 30 8.43 -5.07 -13.11
N PHE A 31 8.97 -4.27 -14.04
CA PHE A 31 8.62 -4.34 -15.47
C PHE A 31 8.96 -5.71 -16.07
N GLU A 32 10.18 -6.20 -15.80
CA GLU A 32 10.62 -7.52 -16.25
C GLU A 32 9.89 -8.64 -15.51
N VAL A 33 9.58 -8.47 -14.22
CA VAL A 33 8.78 -9.43 -13.44
C VAL A 33 7.42 -9.67 -14.12
N HIS A 34 6.70 -8.59 -14.45
CA HIS A 34 5.41 -8.70 -15.12
C HIS A 34 5.53 -9.20 -16.57
N ARG A 35 6.58 -8.81 -17.31
CA ARG A 35 6.88 -9.43 -18.61
C ARG A 35 7.05 -10.95 -18.47
N ASN A 36 7.78 -11.39 -17.45
CA ASN A 36 7.99 -12.80 -17.19
C ASN A 36 6.70 -13.54 -16.85
N TRP A 37 5.82 -12.93 -16.07
CA TRP A 37 4.54 -13.53 -15.74
C TRP A 37 3.62 -13.65 -16.97
N LEU A 38 3.64 -12.67 -17.87
CA LEU A 38 2.97 -12.78 -19.17
C LEU A 38 3.52 -13.98 -19.97
N ALA A 39 4.84 -14.17 -20.00
CA ALA A 39 5.47 -15.29 -20.70
C ALA A 39 5.15 -16.66 -20.10
N ILE A 40 5.30 -16.80 -18.77
CA ILE A 40 4.97 -18.02 -18.02
C ILE A 40 3.52 -18.42 -18.31
N THR A 41 2.60 -17.47 -18.14
CA THR A 41 1.16 -17.77 -18.25
C THR A 41 0.76 -18.08 -19.69
N ASN A 42 1.39 -17.46 -20.69
CA ASN A 42 1.07 -17.71 -22.11
C ASN A 42 1.63 -19.03 -22.63
N SER A 43 2.90 -19.31 -22.31
CA SER A 43 3.70 -20.34 -22.97
C SER A 43 3.63 -21.70 -22.28
N LEU A 44 3.23 -21.74 -21.00
CA LEU A 44 3.22 -22.96 -20.20
C LEU A 44 1.80 -23.38 -19.80
N PRO A 45 1.56 -24.70 -19.64
CA PRO A 45 0.30 -25.17 -19.06
C PRO A 45 0.17 -24.70 -17.60
N VAL A 46 -1.07 -24.56 -17.13
CA VAL A 46 -1.39 -23.99 -15.79
C VAL A 46 -0.67 -24.73 -14.66
N GLN A 47 -0.47 -26.04 -14.82
CA GLN A 47 0.24 -26.91 -13.87
C GLN A 47 1.70 -26.51 -13.66
N GLU A 48 2.32 -25.81 -14.61
CA GLU A 48 3.74 -25.43 -14.57
C GLU A 48 3.97 -24.01 -14.09
N TRP A 49 2.92 -23.17 -14.02
CA TRP A 49 3.03 -21.73 -13.72
C TRP A 49 3.81 -21.41 -12.45
N TYR A 50 3.64 -22.20 -11.38
CA TYR A 50 4.30 -21.98 -10.09
C TYR A 50 5.58 -22.83 -9.90
N TYR A 51 5.90 -23.70 -10.86
CA TYR A 51 7.12 -24.51 -10.88
C TYR A 51 8.24 -23.89 -11.71
N GLU A 52 7.88 -23.12 -12.75
CA GLU A 52 8.83 -22.38 -13.55
C GLU A 52 9.79 -21.56 -12.67
N ASN A 53 11.09 -21.70 -12.92
CA ASN A 53 12.16 -21.01 -12.21
C ASN A 53 13.38 -20.66 -13.10
N THR A 54 13.23 -20.59 -14.43
CA THR A 54 14.29 -20.16 -15.35
C THR A 54 14.74 -18.75 -15.02
N SER A 55 13.79 -17.87 -14.69
CA SER A 55 14.06 -16.53 -14.17
C SER A 55 14.03 -16.53 -12.65
N GLU A 56 14.79 -15.62 -12.04
CA GLU A 56 14.64 -15.30 -10.61
C GLU A 56 13.27 -14.68 -10.30
N TRP A 57 12.62 -14.08 -11.30
CA TRP A 57 11.31 -13.44 -11.21
C TRP A 57 10.17 -14.43 -11.37
N THR A 58 10.01 -15.32 -10.38
CA THR A 58 8.96 -16.33 -10.41
C THR A 58 7.57 -15.78 -10.16
N LEU A 59 6.54 -16.55 -10.48
CA LEU A 59 5.15 -16.17 -10.24
C LEU A 59 4.81 -16.25 -8.74
N ASP A 60 4.73 -15.07 -8.11
CA ASP A 60 4.62 -14.96 -6.64
C ASP A 60 3.26 -14.42 -6.17
N TYR A 61 2.31 -14.19 -7.10
CA TYR A 61 0.96 -13.71 -6.78
C TYR A 61 -0.06 -14.85 -6.81
N PRO A 62 -1.18 -14.74 -6.07
CA PRO A 62 -2.18 -15.80 -6.04
C PRO A 62 -2.91 -15.97 -7.38
N PRO A 63 -3.62 -17.11 -7.57
CA PRO A 63 -4.03 -17.55 -8.90
C PRO A 63 -4.90 -16.59 -9.71
N PHE A 64 -5.73 -15.75 -9.11
CA PHE A 64 -6.52 -14.80 -9.91
C PHE A 64 -5.65 -13.76 -10.61
N PHE A 65 -4.50 -13.39 -10.03
CA PHE A 65 -3.55 -12.54 -10.72
C PHE A 65 -2.84 -13.28 -11.85
N ALA A 66 -2.51 -14.55 -11.66
CA ALA A 66 -1.96 -15.39 -12.72
C ALA A 66 -2.91 -15.53 -13.91
N TYR A 67 -4.21 -15.75 -13.65
CA TYR A 67 -5.24 -15.77 -14.70
C TYR A 67 -5.43 -14.40 -15.36
N PHE A 68 -5.21 -13.31 -14.63
CA PHE A 68 -5.23 -11.97 -15.20
C PHE A 68 -4.03 -11.73 -16.12
N GLU A 69 -2.82 -12.12 -15.73
CA GLU A 69 -1.65 -12.10 -16.61
C GLU A 69 -1.84 -13.01 -17.82
N TRP A 70 -2.46 -14.19 -17.64
CA TRP A 70 -2.83 -15.07 -18.76
C TRP A 70 -3.76 -14.38 -19.76
N LEU A 71 -4.78 -13.65 -19.28
CA LEU A 71 -5.70 -12.91 -20.14
C LEU A 71 -4.98 -11.79 -20.90
N LEU A 72 -4.12 -11.03 -20.21
CA LEU A 72 -3.31 -9.99 -20.85
C LEU A 72 -2.36 -10.59 -21.89
N SER A 73 -1.73 -11.73 -21.59
CA SER A 73 -0.74 -12.34 -22.47
C SER A 73 -1.36 -12.85 -23.79
N GLN A 74 -2.66 -13.17 -23.82
CA GLN A 74 -3.36 -13.49 -25.07
C GLN A 74 -3.32 -12.33 -26.07
N VAL A 75 -3.50 -11.09 -25.58
CA VAL A 75 -3.38 -9.88 -26.40
C VAL A 75 -1.90 -9.53 -26.60
N GLY A 76 -1.08 -9.69 -25.56
CA GLY A 76 0.35 -9.41 -25.59
C GLY A 76 1.07 -10.18 -26.69
N ARG A 77 0.76 -11.47 -26.87
CA ARG A 77 1.31 -12.31 -27.95
C ARG A 77 1.02 -11.76 -29.35
N LEU A 78 -0.10 -11.07 -29.55
CA LEU A 78 -0.46 -10.47 -30.83
C LEU A 78 0.28 -9.14 -31.06
N VAL A 79 0.62 -8.42 -29.98
CA VAL A 79 1.33 -7.14 -30.04
C VAL A 79 2.83 -7.34 -30.20
N ASP A 80 3.40 -8.28 -29.44
CA ASP A 80 4.81 -8.64 -29.49
C ASP A 80 4.99 -10.12 -29.11
N PRO A 81 5.17 -11.02 -30.09
CA PRO A 81 5.35 -12.45 -29.85
C PRO A 81 6.60 -12.79 -29.02
N GLU A 82 7.64 -11.95 -29.05
CA GLU A 82 8.89 -12.19 -28.32
C GLU A 82 8.74 -11.90 -26.82
N MET A 83 7.79 -11.05 -26.43
CA MET A 83 7.51 -10.69 -25.03
C MET A 83 7.03 -11.89 -24.20
N VAL A 84 6.33 -12.82 -24.84
CA VAL A 84 5.71 -13.98 -24.18
C VAL A 84 6.62 -15.23 -24.17
N GLN A 85 7.86 -15.11 -24.65
CA GLN A 85 8.83 -16.21 -24.58
C GLN A 85 9.49 -16.27 -23.20
N VAL A 86 9.44 -17.45 -22.56
CA VAL A 86 9.94 -17.65 -21.18
C VAL A 86 11.46 -17.40 -21.07
N TYR A 87 12.23 -17.79 -22.09
CA TYR A 87 13.68 -17.66 -22.10
C TYR A 87 14.19 -16.27 -22.51
N ASN A 88 13.31 -15.37 -22.94
CA ASN A 88 13.67 -14.05 -23.43
C ASN A 88 13.76 -13.04 -22.27
N LEU A 89 14.72 -13.31 -21.38
CA LEU A 89 14.91 -12.55 -20.14
C LEU A 89 15.38 -11.13 -20.43
N ASN A 90 14.83 -10.16 -19.69
CA ASN A 90 15.10 -8.73 -19.83
C ASN A 90 14.74 -8.15 -21.21
N TYR A 91 13.80 -8.77 -21.91
CA TYR A 91 13.35 -8.31 -23.22
C TYR A 91 12.47 -7.06 -23.13
N GLU A 92 12.82 -6.02 -23.91
CA GLU A 92 12.20 -4.70 -23.79
C GLU A 92 12.07 -3.92 -25.10
N SER A 93 11.32 -4.46 -26.07
CA SER A 93 10.93 -3.68 -27.25
C SER A 93 10.00 -2.51 -26.90
N TRP A 94 9.89 -1.52 -27.79
CA TRP A 94 8.91 -0.43 -27.63
C TRP A 94 7.47 -0.94 -27.65
N GLN A 95 7.17 -1.99 -28.40
CA GLN A 95 5.86 -2.64 -28.43
C GLN A 95 5.51 -3.23 -27.06
N THR A 96 6.47 -3.91 -26.43
CA THR A 96 6.35 -4.46 -25.07
C THR A 96 6.13 -3.34 -24.05
N VAL A 97 6.91 -2.26 -24.13
CA VAL A 97 6.75 -1.08 -23.25
C VAL A 97 5.37 -0.45 -23.39
N TYR A 98 4.92 -0.20 -24.63
CA TYR A 98 3.61 0.39 -24.87
C TYR A 98 2.48 -0.52 -24.41
N PHE A 99 2.58 -1.83 -24.68
CA PHE A 99 1.59 -2.80 -24.25
C PHE A 99 1.42 -2.79 -22.74
N GLN A 100 2.52 -3.00 -22.01
CA GLN A 100 2.52 -3.08 -20.56
C GLN A 100 2.05 -1.77 -19.89
N ARG A 101 2.54 -0.61 -20.36
CA ARG A 101 2.11 0.68 -19.80
C ARG A 101 0.64 0.96 -20.10
N ALA A 102 0.15 0.58 -21.28
CA ALA A 102 -1.26 0.72 -21.64
C ALA A 102 -2.17 -0.18 -20.80
N THR A 103 -1.78 -1.43 -20.53
CA THR A 103 -2.58 -2.34 -19.68
C THR A 103 -2.71 -1.83 -18.25
N VAL A 104 -1.66 -1.22 -17.69
CA VAL A 104 -1.73 -0.55 -16.38
C VAL A 104 -2.77 0.59 -16.39
N ILE A 105 -2.77 1.45 -17.41
CA ILE A 105 -3.77 2.53 -17.56
C ILE A 105 -5.20 1.97 -17.74
N VAL A 106 -5.38 0.97 -18.60
CA VAL A 106 -6.70 0.39 -18.90
C VAL A 106 -7.29 -0.26 -17.65
N THR A 107 -6.49 -1.01 -16.90
CA THR A 107 -6.97 -1.71 -15.69
C THR A 107 -7.20 -0.75 -14.52
N GLU A 108 -6.51 0.39 -14.48
CA GLU A 108 -6.79 1.49 -13.55
C GLU A 108 -8.20 2.10 -13.74
N LEU A 109 -8.90 1.85 -14.84
CA LEU A 109 -10.31 2.26 -14.98
C LEU A 109 -11.22 1.67 -13.88
N VAL A 110 -10.83 0.55 -13.28
CA VAL A 110 -11.49 0.00 -12.08
C VAL A 110 -11.41 0.97 -10.90
N LEU A 111 -10.28 1.66 -10.72
CA LEU A 111 -10.13 2.73 -9.72
C LEU A 111 -11.04 3.90 -10.02
N VAL A 112 -11.08 4.35 -11.28
CA VAL A 112 -11.93 5.46 -11.72
C VAL A 112 -13.41 5.17 -11.42
N TYR A 113 -13.86 3.94 -11.72
CA TYR A 113 -15.22 3.50 -11.42
C TYR A 113 -15.49 3.44 -9.91
N ALA A 114 -14.57 2.87 -9.11
CA ALA A 114 -14.70 2.78 -7.66
C ALA A 114 -14.81 4.17 -7.00
N LEU A 115 -13.98 5.12 -7.46
CA LEU A 115 -13.99 6.51 -7.01
C LEU A 115 -15.26 7.25 -7.43
N HIS A 116 -15.75 7.02 -8.64
CA HIS A 116 -17.04 7.54 -9.09
C HIS A 116 -18.17 7.07 -8.16
N LEU A 117 -18.24 5.77 -7.87
CA LEU A 117 -19.25 5.21 -6.97
C LEU A 117 -19.10 5.72 -5.53
N TYR A 118 -17.88 5.91 -5.04
CA TYR A 118 -17.61 6.53 -3.75
C TYR A 118 -18.22 7.93 -3.66
N VAL A 119 -18.06 8.78 -4.68
CA VAL A 119 -18.65 10.12 -4.70
C VAL A 119 -20.16 10.08 -4.85
N GLU A 120 -20.68 9.26 -5.77
CA GLU A 120 -22.12 9.21 -6.04
C GLU A 120 -22.94 8.68 -4.87
N THR A 121 -22.38 7.72 -4.12
CA THR A 121 -23.03 7.17 -2.93
C THR A 121 -22.79 7.98 -1.65
N SER A 122 -22.02 9.07 -1.71
CA SER A 122 -21.79 9.94 -0.55
C SER A 122 -22.97 10.89 -0.32
N PRO A 123 -23.31 11.23 0.94
CA PRO A 123 -24.36 12.19 1.27
C PRO A 123 -24.16 13.55 0.57
N ALA A 124 -25.26 14.23 0.21
CA ALA A 124 -25.20 15.53 -0.48
C ALA A 124 -24.36 16.57 0.27
N SER A 125 -24.42 16.58 1.61
CA SER A 125 -23.65 17.48 2.47
C SER A 125 -22.13 17.27 2.40
N THR A 126 -21.67 16.03 2.16
CA THR A 126 -20.25 15.68 2.10
C THR A 126 -19.77 15.32 0.69
N LYS A 127 -20.64 15.39 -0.32
CA LYS A 127 -20.34 15.00 -1.71
C LYS A 127 -19.17 15.80 -2.30
N ARG A 128 -19.04 17.09 -1.95
CA ARG A 128 -17.89 17.93 -2.35
C ARG A 128 -16.58 17.43 -1.73
N ALA A 129 -16.58 17.15 -0.42
CA ALA A 129 -15.42 16.59 0.27
C ALA A 129 -15.03 15.22 -0.30
N ALA A 130 -16.02 14.32 -0.50
CA ALA A 130 -15.80 13.02 -1.12
C ALA A 130 -15.20 13.15 -2.53
N ARG A 131 -15.66 14.12 -3.34
CA ARG A 131 -15.08 14.38 -4.67
C ARG A 131 -13.61 14.78 -4.59
N VAL A 132 -13.25 15.68 -3.68
CA VAL A 132 -11.86 16.13 -3.53
C VAL A 132 -10.96 15.01 -3.00
N ALA A 133 -11.45 14.19 -2.05
CA ALA A 133 -10.74 12.99 -1.60
C ALA A 133 -10.59 11.93 -2.72
N ALA A 134 -11.59 11.78 -3.59
CA ALA A 134 -11.49 10.89 -4.74
C ALA A 134 -10.44 11.37 -5.74
N LEU A 135 -10.41 12.67 -6.03
CA LEU A 135 -9.40 13.27 -6.90
C LEU A 135 -8.01 13.17 -6.30
N SER A 136 -7.86 13.30 -4.98
CA SER A 136 -6.55 13.15 -4.32
C SER A 136 -6.00 11.73 -4.48
N ILE A 137 -6.86 10.71 -4.47
CA ILE A 137 -6.46 9.32 -4.75
C ILE A 137 -6.11 9.15 -6.22
N LEU A 138 -6.96 9.61 -7.15
CA LEU A 138 -6.72 9.48 -8.60
C LEU A 138 -5.40 10.11 -9.04
N PHE A 139 -5.06 11.27 -8.47
CA PHE A 139 -3.82 11.99 -8.75
C PHE A 139 -2.69 11.65 -7.75
N SER A 140 -2.83 10.60 -6.93
CA SER A 140 -1.84 10.27 -5.89
C SER A 140 -0.42 10.12 -6.49
N PRO A 141 0.59 10.82 -5.93
CA PRO A 141 1.98 10.64 -6.33
C PRO A 141 2.46 9.20 -6.12
N GLY A 142 1.93 8.50 -5.13
CA GLY A 142 2.32 7.11 -4.88
C GLY A 142 1.85 6.17 -6.00
N LEU A 143 0.64 6.34 -6.52
CA LEU A 143 0.19 5.57 -7.69
C LEU A 143 0.95 5.97 -8.95
N LEU A 144 1.23 7.26 -9.16
CA LEU A 144 2.05 7.70 -10.30
C LEU A 144 3.45 7.05 -10.27
N ILE A 145 4.13 7.13 -9.14
CA ILE A 145 5.49 6.61 -8.95
C ILE A 145 5.49 5.09 -9.09
N ILE A 146 4.60 4.38 -8.40
CA ILE A 146 4.67 2.92 -8.29
C ILE A 146 4.10 2.23 -9.55
N ASP A 147 3.00 2.73 -10.12
CA ASP A 147 2.37 2.05 -11.25
C ASP A 147 2.87 2.56 -12.60
N HIS A 148 2.94 3.88 -12.76
CA HIS A 148 3.14 4.52 -14.07
C HIS A 148 4.59 4.84 -14.39
N ILE A 149 5.48 4.81 -13.40
CA ILE A 149 6.95 4.93 -13.58
C ILE A 149 7.61 3.61 -13.18
N HIS A 150 7.52 3.17 -11.93
CA HIS A 150 8.18 1.94 -11.45
C HIS A 150 7.63 0.66 -12.11
N PHE A 151 6.34 0.62 -12.44
CA PHE A 151 5.61 -0.48 -13.08
C PHE A 151 4.98 -1.49 -12.12
N GLN A 152 3.70 -1.30 -11.80
CA GLN A 152 2.85 -2.24 -11.03
C GLN A 152 1.36 -2.02 -11.38
N TYR A 153 0.52 -3.00 -11.03
CA TYR A 153 -0.94 -2.93 -11.21
C TYR A 153 -1.70 -2.51 -9.93
N ASN A 154 -1.16 -1.61 -9.10
CA ASN A 154 -1.83 -1.31 -7.83
C ASN A 154 -3.11 -0.49 -7.99
N GLY A 155 -3.23 0.39 -8.99
CA GLY A 155 -4.41 1.20 -9.24
C GLY A 155 -5.64 0.32 -9.48
N PHE A 156 -5.47 -0.74 -10.28
CA PHE A 156 -6.47 -1.80 -10.44
C PHE A 156 -6.88 -2.42 -9.09
N LEU A 157 -5.90 -2.91 -8.32
CA LEU A 157 -6.16 -3.61 -7.05
C LEU A 157 -6.73 -2.70 -5.96
N TYR A 158 -6.27 -1.45 -5.86
CA TYR A 158 -6.86 -0.44 -4.99
C TYR A 158 -8.24 -0.02 -5.46
N GLY A 159 -8.53 -0.06 -6.76
CA GLY A 159 -9.87 0.09 -7.30
C GLY A 159 -10.82 -0.99 -6.76
N LEU A 160 -10.40 -2.26 -6.78
CA LEU A 160 -11.14 -3.37 -6.17
C LEU A 160 -11.32 -3.16 -4.65
N LEU A 161 -10.26 -2.72 -3.95
CA LEU A 161 -10.32 -2.43 -2.52
C LEU A 161 -11.37 -1.34 -2.24
N ILE A 162 -11.24 -0.17 -2.86
CA ILE A 162 -12.15 0.96 -2.66
C ILE A 162 -13.59 0.56 -3.02
N LEU A 163 -13.79 -0.16 -4.12
CA LEU A 163 -15.11 -0.64 -4.50
C LEU A 163 -15.72 -1.54 -3.41
N SER A 164 -14.93 -2.47 -2.85
CA SER A 164 -15.39 -3.33 -1.75
C SER A 164 -15.71 -2.53 -0.48
N LEU A 165 -14.94 -1.48 -0.17
CA LEU A 165 -15.20 -0.57 0.95
C LEU A 165 -16.44 0.30 0.71
N VAL A 166 -16.71 0.72 -0.53
CA VAL A 166 -17.91 1.50 -0.89
C VAL A 166 -19.16 0.64 -0.81
N LEU A 167 -19.10 -0.61 -1.28
CA LEU A 167 -20.20 -1.57 -1.18
C LEU A 167 -20.56 -1.89 0.28
N ALA A 168 -19.64 -1.71 1.23
CA ALA A 168 -19.92 -1.86 2.66
C ALA A 168 -20.84 -0.75 3.24
N ARG A 169 -21.17 0.33 2.50
CA ARG A 169 -22.03 1.42 3.01
C ARG A 169 -23.48 1.00 3.22
N LYS A 170 -24.01 0.10 2.39
CA LYS A 170 -25.43 -0.27 2.38
C LYS A 170 -25.61 -1.74 2.77
N LYS A 171 -26.61 -2.02 3.62
CA LYS A 171 -26.95 -3.38 4.06
C LYS A 171 -27.22 -4.36 2.91
N SER A 172 -27.76 -3.89 1.79
CA SER A 172 -28.04 -4.71 0.60
C SER A 172 -26.79 -5.16 -0.14
N THR A 173 -25.69 -4.40 -0.06
CA THR A 173 -24.44 -4.66 -0.80
C THR A 173 -23.32 -5.22 0.08
N LEU A 174 -23.58 -5.44 1.38
CA LEU A 174 -22.57 -5.97 2.32
C LEU A 174 -22.00 -7.33 1.90
N LEU A 175 -22.84 -8.24 1.37
CA LEU A 175 -22.37 -9.52 0.86
C LEU A 175 -21.38 -9.35 -0.30
N LEU A 176 -21.70 -8.45 -1.24
CA LEU A 176 -20.82 -8.15 -2.37
C LEU A 176 -19.51 -7.51 -1.93
N SER A 177 -19.51 -6.69 -0.87
CA SER A 177 -18.27 -6.18 -0.27
C SER A 177 -17.36 -7.32 0.19
N GLY A 178 -17.90 -8.32 0.90
CA GLY A 178 -17.13 -9.49 1.33
C GLY A 178 -16.62 -10.36 0.18
N ILE A 179 -17.46 -10.61 -0.83
CA ILE A 179 -17.08 -11.38 -2.03
C ILE A 179 -15.97 -10.67 -2.79
N LEU A 180 -16.11 -9.37 -3.04
CA LEU A 180 -15.12 -8.60 -3.79
C LEU A 180 -13.79 -8.50 -3.05
N PHE A 181 -13.81 -8.42 -1.71
CA PHE A 181 -12.59 -8.48 -0.91
C PHE A 181 -11.93 -9.86 -0.94
N ALA A 182 -12.72 -10.95 -0.93
CA ALA A 182 -12.18 -12.30 -1.11
C ALA A 182 -11.53 -12.48 -2.50
N VAL A 183 -12.13 -11.90 -3.55
CA VAL A 183 -11.54 -11.85 -4.89
C VAL A 183 -10.21 -11.08 -4.86
N LEU A 184 -10.17 -9.92 -4.21
CA LEU A 184 -8.96 -9.12 -4.06
C LEU A 184 -7.82 -9.88 -3.34
N LEU A 185 -8.13 -10.67 -2.31
CA LEU A 185 -7.15 -11.52 -1.63
C LEU A 185 -6.51 -12.54 -2.58
N MET A 186 -7.30 -13.08 -3.52
CA MET A 186 -6.82 -14.03 -4.54
C MET A 186 -6.10 -13.34 -5.71
N PHE A 187 -6.16 -12.00 -5.81
CA PHE A 187 -5.30 -11.21 -6.70
C PHE A 187 -3.98 -10.82 -6.03
N LYS A 188 -3.98 -10.48 -4.74
CA LYS A 188 -2.74 -10.13 -4.02
C LYS A 188 -2.89 -10.41 -2.54
N HIS A 189 -2.08 -11.33 -2.03
CA HIS A 189 -2.17 -11.79 -0.64
C HIS A 189 -1.81 -10.70 0.38
N ILE A 190 -1.16 -9.59 -0.02
CA ILE A 190 -0.85 -8.46 0.88
C ILE A 190 -2.11 -7.83 1.53
N TYR A 191 -3.27 -7.94 0.87
CA TYR A 191 -4.53 -7.46 1.42
C TYR A 191 -5.02 -8.29 2.63
N LEU A 192 -4.37 -9.41 2.94
CA LEU A 192 -4.62 -10.18 4.16
C LEU A 192 -4.44 -9.31 5.41
N TYR A 193 -3.60 -8.28 5.36
CA TYR A 193 -3.43 -7.29 6.44
C TYR A 193 -4.74 -6.57 6.79
N LEU A 194 -5.68 -6.46 5.85
CA LEU A 194 -6.97 -5.80 6.04
C LEU A 194 -8.08 -6.78 6.46
N ALA A 195 -7.86 -8.09 6.28
CA ALA A 195 -8.88 -9.12 6.46
C ALA A 195 -9.50 -9.16 7.86
N PRO A 196 -8.78 -8.92 8.98
CA PRO A 196 -9.38 -8.89 10.31
C PRO A 196 -10.51 -7.86 10.43
N ALA A 197 -10.35 -6.67 9.83
CA ALA A 197 -11.39 -5.65 9.84
C ALA A 197 -12.63 -6.10 9.04
N TYR A 198 -12.45 -6.68 7.86
CA TYR A 198 -13.55 -7.22 7.06
C TYR A 198 -14.29 -8.35 7.80
N PHE A 199 -13.54 -9.26 8.41
CA PHE A 199 -14.11 -10.37 9.16
C PHE A 199 -15.00 -9.87 10.31
N VAL A 200 -14.47 -9.00 11.17
CA VAL A 200 -15.19 -8.46 12.33
C VAL A 200 -16.40 -7.63 11.88
N TYR A 201 -16.24 -6.81 10.84
CA TYR A 201 -17.33 -6.00 10.30
C TYR A 201 -18.46 -6.86 9.74
N LEU A 202 -18.17 -7.82 8.87
CA LEU A 202 -19.17 -8.67 8.25
C LEU A 202 -19.82 -9.60 9.28
N LEU A 203 -19.04 -10.15 10.21
CA LEU A 203 -19.59 -10.92 11.33
C LEU A 203 -20.62 -10.09 12.09
N ARG A 204 -20.24 -8.90 12.56
CA ARG A 204 -21.10 -8.05 13.39
C ARG A 204 -22.30 -7.47 12.64
N ALA A 205 -22.10 -6.99 11.41
CA ALA A 205 -23.08 -6.21 10.65
C ALA A 205 -24.00 -7.08 9.76
N TYR A 206 -23.52 -8.24 9.31
CA TYR A 206 -24.23 -9.11 8.37
C TYR A 206 -24.72 -10.41 9.01
N CYS A 207 -23.88 -11.08 9.79
CA CYS A 207 -24.16 -12.40 10.36
C CYS A 207 -24.89 -12.35 11.72
N LEU A 208 -24.69 -11.31 12.51
CA LEU A 208 -25.32 -11.16 13.83
C LEU A 208 -26.53 -10.21 13.82
N GLY A 209 -27.42 -10.39 14.79
CA GLY A 209 -28.58 -9.54 15.01
C GLY A 209 -28.19 -8.11 15.41
N PRO A 210 -28.95 -7.09 15.00
CA PRO A 210 -28.65 -5.70 15.35
C PRO A 210 -28.79 -5.45 16.86
N LYS A 211 -29.79 -6.08 17.50
CA LYS A 211 -30.12 -5.90 18.92
C LYS A 211 -29.35 -6.84 19.87
N SER A 212 -28.97 -8.04 19.42
CA SER A 212 -28.30 -9.04 20.25
C SER A 212 -27.31 -9.84 19.42
N ILE A 213 -26.11 -10.06 19.97
CA ILE A 213 -25.05 -10.88 19.38
C ILE A 213 -25.40 -12.38 19.40
N PHE A 214 -26.31 -12.80 20.29
CA PHE A 214 -26.75 -14.19 20.39
C PHE A 214 -27.79 -14.56 19.32
N HIS A 215 -28.39 -13.55 18.67
CA HIS A 215 -29.29 -13.79 17.54
C HIS A 215 -28.48 -13.95 16.24
N ILE A 216 -28.09 -15.18 15.94
CA ILE A 216 -27.33 -15.52 14.74
C ILE A 216 -28.27 -15.59 13.53
N ARG A 217 -27.93 -14.87 12.46
CA ARG A 217 -28.65 -14.91 11.18
C ARG A 217 -28.05 -16.00 10.31
N PHE A 218 -28.35 -17.27 10.61
CA PHE A 218 -27.76 -18.43 9.95
C PHE A 218 -27.81 -18.37 8.42
N GLY A 219 -28.92 -17.92 7.83
CA GLY A 219 -29.03 -17.76 6.38
C GLY A 219 -28.00 -16.77 5.79
N ASN A 220 -27.71 -15.68 6.50
CA ASN A 220 -26.68 -14.73 6.08
C ASN A 220 -25.27 -15.31 6.28
N THR A 221 -25.03 -16.00 7.39
CA THR A 221 -23.75 -16.67 7.68
C THR A 221 -23.44 -17.71 6.61
N ILE A 222 -24.40 -18.56 6.25
CA ILE A 222 -24.24 -19.58 5.19
C ILE A 222 -23.99 -18.90 3.85
N LYS A 223 -24.78 -17.89 3.47
CA LYS A 223 -24.56 -17.13 2.22
C LYS A 223 -23.16 -16.55 2.13
N LEU A 224 -22.69 -15.92 3.21
CA LEU A 224 -21.35 -15.34 3.25
C LEU A 224 -20.27 -16.43 3.15
N GLY A 225 -20.37 -17.47 3.97
CA GLY A 225 -19.42 -18.58 4.00
C GLY A 225 -19.31 -19.29 2.65
N VAL A 226 -20.45 -19.67 2.06
CA VAL A 226 -20.50 -20.32 0.73
C VAL A 226 -19.92 -19.41 -0.35
N SER A 227 -20.22 -18.11 -0.34
CA SER A 227 -19.70 -17.19 -1.36
C SER A 227 -18.19 -17.00 -1.26
N ILE A 228 -17.64 -16.91 -0.05
CA ILE A 228 -16.18 -16.83 0.15
C ILE A 228 -15.52 -18.15 -0.25
N LEU A 229 -16.06 -19.29 0.19
CA LEU A 229 -15.53 -20.60 -0.17
C LEU A 229 -15.56 -20.83 -1.69
N ALA A 230 -16.60 -20.37 -2.38
CA ALA A 230 -16.67 -20.46 -3.84
C ALA A 230 -15.54 -19.67 -4.52
N VAL A 231 -15.22 -18.47 -4.03
CA VAL A 231 -14.08 -17.67 -4.55
C VAL A 231 -12.75 -18.38 -4.33
N PHE A 232 -12.51 -18.89 -3.12
CA PHE A 232 -11.28 -19.61 -2.80
C PHE A 232 -11.18 -20.93 -3.56
N ALA A 233 -12.28 -21.66 -3.73
CA ALA A 233 -12.33 -22.88 -4.53
C ALA A 233 -12.08 -22.60 -6.02
N ALA A 234 -12.59 -21.50 -6.56
CA ALA A 234 -12.31 -21.10 -7.94
C ALA A 234 -10.82 -20.74 -8.15
N ALA A 235 -10.18 -20.08 -7.17
CA ALA A 235 -8.77 -19.72 -7.26
C ALA A 235 -7.83 -20.92 -7.01
N LEU A 236 -8.04 -21.64 -5.91
CA LEU A 236 -7.11 -22.65 -5.39
C LEU A 236 -7.49 -24.08 -5.77
N GLY A 237 -8.74 -24.33 -6.18
CA GLY A 237 -9.27 -25.66 -6.48
C GLY A 237 -8.47 -26.45 -7.53
N PRO A 238 -8.10 -25.85 -8.68
CA PRO A 238 -7.26 -26.52 -9.68
C PRO A 238 -5.91 -26.98 -9.09
N PHE A 239 -5.23 -26.10 -8.35
CA PHE A 239 -3.95 -26.40 -7.72
C PHE A 239 -4.07 -27.41 -6.57
N ALA A 240 -5.20 -27.42 -5.86
CA ALA A 240 -5.51 -28.45 -4.86
C ALA A 240 -5.71 -29.82 -5.51
N TYR A 241 -6.43 -29.88 -6.64
CA TYR A 241 -6.63 -31.11 -7.40
C TYR A 241 -5.30 -31.70 -7.92
N TRP A 242 -4.36 -30.86 -8.33
CA TRP A 242 -3.02 -31.30 -8.77
C TRP A 242 -2.02 -31.52 -7.61
N GLY A 243 -2.43 -31.35 -6.35
CA GLY A 243 -1.52 -31.51 -5.20
C GLY A 243 -0.43 -30.43 -5.09
N GLN A 244 -0.62 -29.26 -5.70
CA GLN A 244 0.38 -28.19 -5.82
C GLN A 244 0.26 -27.12 -4.73
N ILE A 245 -0.65 -27.25 -3.77
CA ILE A 245 -0.86 -26.27 -2.70
C ILE A 245 0.42 -25.96 -1.89
N PRO A 246 1.27 -26.94 -1.51
CA PRO A 246 2.52 -26.63 -0.82
C PRO A 246 3.47 -25.76 -1.65
N GLN A 247 3.56 -26.02 -2.96
CA GLN A 247 4.39 -25.23 -3.88
C GLN A 247 3.81 -23.82 -4.06
N LEU A 248 2.49 -23.69 -4.19
CA LEU A 248 1.86 -22.38 -4.26
C LEU A 248 2.14 -21.56 -2.99
N LEU A 249 1.98 -22.17 -1.81
CA LEU A 249 2.22 -21.49 -0.53
C LEU A 249 3.68 -21.06 -0.35
N SER A 250 4.65 -21.86 -0.80
CA SER A 250 6.06 -21.49 -0.71
C SER A 250 6.42 -20.29 -1.60
N ARG A 251 5.75 -20.13 -2.75
CA ARG A 251 5.86 -18.95 -3.62
C ARG A 251 5.20 -17.72 -3.01
N LEU A 252 3.97 -17.86 -2.52
CA LEU A 252 3.21 -16.72 -1.96
C LEU A 252 3.81 -16.20 -0.65
N PHE A 253 4.42 -17.06 0.16
CA PHE A 253 4.98 -16.72 1.46
C PHE A 253 6.44 -17.16 1.57
N PRO A 254 7.39 -16.44 0.93
CA PRO A 254 8.81 -16.77 1.00
C PRO A 254 9.38 -16.39 2.38
N PHE A 255 9.77 -17.39 3.18
CA PHE A 255 10.24 -17.19 4.56
C PHE A 255 11.72 -16.78 4.68
N SER A 256 12.49 -16.78 3.59
CA SER A 256 13.95 -16.60 3.59
C SER A 256 14.43 -15.14 3.66
N ARG A 257 13.69 -14.25 4.33
CA ARG A 257 13.94 -12.80 4.24
C ARG A 257 14.12 -12.14 5.62
N GLY A 258 15.08 -11.21 5.72
CA GLY A 258 15.38 -10.46 6.96
C GLY A 258 14.34 -9.38 7.32
N LEU A 259 14.43 -8.81 8.53
CA LEU A 259 13.45 -7.85 9.08
C LEU A 259 13.33 -6.57 8.23
N CYS A 260 14.47 -5.94 7.92
CA CYS A 260 14.55 -4.74 7.10
C CYS A 260 15.26 -5.06 5.77
N HIS A 261 14.80 -4.44 4.69
CA HIS A 261 15.52 -4.43 3.42
C HIS A 261 16.72 -3.46 3.43
N ALA A 262 17.45 -3.40 2.31
CA ALA A 262 18.45 -2.37 2.05
C ALA A 262 17.90 -0.94 2.21
N TYR A 263 16.70 -0.71 1.67
CA TYR A 263 15.92 0.49 1.93
C TYR A 263 14.90 0.21 3.02
N TRP A 264 14.99 0.90 4.16
CA TRP A 264 14.08 0.64 5.28
C TRP A 264 12.72 1.26 4.99
N ALA A 265 11.68 0.42 4.97
CA ALA A 265 10.31 0.93 4.98
C ALA A 265 10.11 1.84 6.21
N PRO A 266 9.35 2.94 6.10
CA PRO A 266 9.20 3.93 7.17
C PRO A 266 8.29 3.43 8.31
N ASN A 267 8.73 2.40 9.02
CA ASN A 267 8.04 1.74 10.12
C ASN A 267 8.83 1.82 11.43
N VAL A 268 8.35 1.14 12.48
CA VAL A 268 9.01 1.16 13.80
C VAL A 268 10.41 0.56 13.73
N TRP A 269 10.63 -0.43 12.85
CA TRP A 269 11.93 -1.07 12.68
C TRP A 269 12.97 -0.12 12.06
N ALA A 270 12.58 0.80 11.17
CA ALA A 270 13.50 1.85 10.69
C ALA A 270 13.98 2.78 11.81
N MET A 271 13.10 3.13 12.76
CA MET A 271 13.51 3.91 13.94
C MET A 271 14.40 3.10 14.89
N TYR A 272 14.10 1.81 15.04
CA TYR A 272 14.89 0.89 15.85
C TYR A 272 16.29 0.69 15.27
N SER A 273 16.41 0.43 13.97
CA SER A 273 17.68 0.34 13.24
C SER A 273 18.48 1.65 13.31
N PHE A 274 17.83 2.81 13.16
CA PHE A 274 18.49 4.10 13.31
C PHE A 274 19.04 4.30 14.74
N THR A 275 18.24 3.95 15.75
CA THR A 275 18.64 4.05 17.15
C THR A 275 19.83 3.15 17.44
N ASP A 276 19.83 1.90 16.96
CA ASP A 276 20.97 0.99 17.07
C ASP A 276 22.25 1.62 16.49
N ARG A 277 22.15 2.26 15.31
CA ARG A 277 23.29 2.92 14.66
C ARG A 277 23.82 4.11 15.44
N VAL A 278 22.94 4.92 16.04
CA VAL A 278 23.36 6.03 16.93
C VAL A 278 24.01 5.47 18.20
N LEU A 279 23.46 4.41 18.78
CA LEU A 279 23.98 3.79 19.99
C LEU A 279 25.38 3.18 19.77
N ILE A 280 25.73 2.68 18.59
CA ILE A 280 27.09 2.20 18.30
C ILE A 280 28.14 3.29 18.56
N TYR A 281 27.86 4.55 18.21
CA TYR A 281 28.79 5.66 18.43
C TYR A 281 28.86 6.09 19.91
N ILE A 282 27.75 5.95 20.63
CA ILE A 282 27.64 6.36 22.03
C ILE A 282 28.17 5.26 22.97
N ALA A 283 27.98 3.98 22.62
CA ALA A 283 28.27 2.81 23.45
C ALA A 283 29.67 2.81 24.10
N PRO A 284 30.77 3.19 23.40
CA PRO A 284 32.10 3.28 24.02
C PRO A 284 32.19 4.29 25.17
N HIS A 285 31.35 5.32 25.17
CA HIS A 285 31.34 6.40 26.17
C HIS A 285 30.49 6.05 27.40
N ILE A 286 29.57 5.10 27.28
CA ILE A 286 28.62 4.72 28.34
C ILE A 286 28.76 3.26 28.79
N GLY A 287 29.78 2.56 28.31
CA GLY A 287 30.10 1.19 28.73
C GLY A 287 29.11 0.13 28.25
N LEU A 288 28.39 0.36 27.14
CA LEU A 288 27.50 -0.65 26.57
C LEU A 288 28.29 -1.67 25.73
N PRO A 289 27.95 -2.98 25.83
CA PRO A 289 28.54 -3.99 24.98
C PRO A 289 28.10 -3.80 23.52
N VAL A 290 29.06 -3.90 22.59
CA VAL A 290 28.81 -3.81 21.15
C VAL A 290 29.22 -5.11 20.50
N ASP A 291 28.30 -5.76 19.79
CA ASP A 291 28.62 -6.93 18.99
C ASP A 291 29.32 -6.51 17.70
N ALA A 292 30.62 -6.83 17.61
CA ALA A 292 31.46 -6.49 16.47
C ALA A 292 31.02 -7.20 15.18
N SER A 293 30.33 -8.35 15.27
CA SER A 293 29.85 -9.11 14.11
C SER A 293 28.67 -8.44 13.42
N ALA A 294 27.86 -7.68 14.16
CA ALA A 294 26.67 -6.97 13.67
C ALA A 294 26.97 -5.58 13.09
N LEU A 295 28.20 -5.08 13.24
CA LEU A 295 28.62 -3.77 12.72
C LEU A 295 28.44 -3.66 11.19
N GLN A 296 28.67 -4.77 10.46
CA GLN A 296 28.61 -4.83 9.00
C GLN A 296 27.28 -5.34 8.41
N SER A 297 26.37 -5.90 9.23
CA SER A 297 25.15 -6.59 8.75
C SER A 297 24.15 -5.64 8.08
N VAL A 298 23.99 -4.42 8.62
CA VAL A 298 22.98 -3.46 8.12
C VAL A 298 23.57 -2.49 7.06
N THR A 299 24.89 -2.41 6.90
CA THR A 299 25.55 -1.42 6.03
C THR A 299 25.80 -1.89 4.60
N ARG A 300 25.61 -3.19 4.29
CA ARG A 300 25.90 -3.72 2.95
C ARG A 300 24.78 -3.53 1.93
N GLY A 301 23.59 -3.08 2.34
CA GLY A 301 22.43 -3.03 1.43
C GLY A 301 22.08 -4.39 0.79
N LEU A 302 22.60 -5.49 1.34
CA LEU A 302 22.31 -6.85 0.90
C LEU A 302 21.09 -7.37 1.66
N VAL A 303 20.19 -8.06 0.96
CA VAL A 303 19.05 -8.75 1.55
C VAL A 303 19.57 -9.91 2.38
N GLY A 304 19.68 -9.73 3.69
CA GLY A 304 20.17 -10.73 4.64
C GLY A 304 19.61 -10.51 6.05
N ASP A 305 19.95 -11.40 6.97
CA ASP A 305 19.52 -11.30 8.37
C ASP A 305 20.06 -10.01 9.01
N THR A 306 19.14 -9.12 9.37
CA THR A 306 19.44 -7.88 10.08
C THR A 306 19.90 -8.20 11.50
N ALA A 307 21.18 -8.01 11.78
CA ALA A 307 21.74 -8.08 13.12
C ALA A 307 21.90 -6.66 13.70
N PHE A 308 21.52 -6.51 14.96
CA PHE A 308 21.66 -5.27 15.72
C PHE A 308 22.90 -5.36 16.61
N ALA A 309 23.68 -4.27 16.67
CA ALA A 309 24.97 -4.29 17.36
C ALA A 309 24.85 -3.97 18.86
N VAL A 310 23.82 -3.23 19.25
CA VAL A 310 23.57 -2.82 20.64
C VAL A 310 22.17 -3.25 21.09
N LEU A 311 21.17 -3.08 20.24
CA LEU A 311 19.78 -3.44 20.55
C LEU A 311 19.51 -4.94 20.38
N PRO A 312 18.54 -5.52 21.11
CA PRO A 312 18.24 -6.95 20.99
C PRO A 312 17.68 -7.32 19.60
N PRO A 313 17.95 -8.55 19.12
CA PRO A 313 17.40 -9.04 17.87
C PRO A 313 15.88 -9.18 17.96
N ILE A 314 15.20 -8.80 16.89
CA ILE A 314 13.76 -8.95 16.74
C ILE A 314 13.49 -10.20 15.90
N THR A 315 12.61 -11.07 16.39
CA THR A 315 12.24 -12.31 15.71
C THR A 315 10.93 -12.15 14.93
N PRO A 316 10.68 -12.98 13.89
CA PRO A 316 9.39 -13.00 13.21
C PRO A 316 8.21 -13.22 14.17
N SER A 317 8.37 -14.06 15.19
CA SER A 317 7.32 -14.30 16.20
C SER A 317 6.96 -13.04 17.00
N THR A 318 7.96 -12.24 17.40
CA THR A 318 7.72 -10.96 18.08
C THR A 318 6.94 -9.99 17.18
N THR A 319 7.36 -9.85 15.92
CA THR A 319 6.66 -8.98 14.96
C THR A 319 5.22 -9.41 14.72
N PHE A 320 4.98 -10.72 14.61
CA PHE A 320 3.65 -11.28 14.44
C PHE A 320 2.75 -11.01 15.66
N ALA A 321 3.26 -11.24 16.87
CA ALA A 321 2.54 -10.97 18.11
C ALA A 321 2.17 -9.48 18.26
N LEU A 322 3.12 -8.57 17.98
CA LEU A 322 2.88 -7.13 18.02
C LEU A 322 1.86 -6.69 16.97
N THR A 323 1.98 -7.21 15.74
CA THR A 323 1.01 -6.93 14.68
C THR A 323 -0.39 -7.34 15.09
N LEU A 324 -0.58 -8.57 15.59
CA LEU A 324 -1.89 -9.05 16.04
C LEU A 324 -2.43 -8.23 17.20
N LEU A 325 -1.59 -7.88 18.18
CA LEU A 325 -1.98 -7.06 19.32
C LEU A 325 -2.55 -5.71 18.86
N PHE A 326 -1.80 -4.99 18.01
CA PHE A 326 -2.22 -3.68 17.53
C PHE A 326 -3.35 -3.72 16.49
N GLN A 327 -3.54 -4.85 15.80
CA GLN A 327 -4.74 -5.10 15.01
C GLN A 327 -5.97 -5.36 15.89
N ALA A 328 -5.85 -6.09 17.00
CA ALA A 328 -6.98 -6.46 17.84
C ALA A 328 -7.66 -5.23 18.49
N ILE A 329 -6.88 -4.22 18.88
CA ILE A 329 -7.36 -3.01 19.55
C ILE A 329 -8.50 -2.31 18.77
N PRO A 330 -8.33 -1.87 17.51
CA PRO A 330 -9.40 -1.20 16.76
C PRO A 330 -10.60 -2.10 16.46
N LEU A 331 -10.40 -3.42 16.40
CA LEU A 331 -11.46 -4.39 16.10
C LEU A 331 -12.50 -4.48 17.23
N ILE A 332 -12.09 -4.23 18.49
CA ILE A 332 -13.02 -4.18 19.62
C ILE A 332 -14.07 -3.09 19.37
N ARG A 333 -13.65 -1.87 19.04
CA ARG A 333 -14.56 -0.78 18.73
C ARG A 333 -15.40 -1.08 17.48
N LEU A 334 -14.81 -1.68 16.44
CA LEU A 334 -15.54 -2.06 15.23
C LEU A 334 -16.67 -3.06 15.50
N PHE A 335 -16.42 -4.03 16.38
CA PHE A 335 -17.42 -5.00 16.78
C PHE A 335 -18.56 -4.37 17.59
N LEU A 336 -18.25 -3.37 18.41
CA LEU A 336 -19.25 -2.67 19.22
C LEU A 336 -20.06 -1.66 18.38
N ASP A 337 -19.42 -0.91 17.50
CA ASP A 337 -20.01 0.10 16.62
C ASP A 337 -19.71 -0.18 15.13
N PRO A 338 -20.47 -1.08 14.47
CA PRO A 338 -20.22 -1.49 13.09
C PRO A 338 -20.76 -0.46 12.07
N THR A 339 -20.33 0.79 12.15
CA THR A 339 -20.64 1.83 11.16
C THR A 339 -19.61 1.86 10.04
N TRP A 340 -19.98 2.39 8.87
CA TRP A 340 -19.04 2.49 7.74
C TRP A 340 -17.77 3.28 8.07
N PRO A 341 -17.81 4.45 8.72
CA PRO A 341 -16.59 5.16 9.10
C PRO A 341 -15.72 4.39 10.09
N THR A 342 -16.33 3.70 11.07
CA THR A 342 -15.60 2.84 12.02
C THR A 342 -14.95 1.67 11.27
N PHE A 343 -15.60 1.11 10.25
CA PHE A 343 -15.02 0.08 9.39
C PHE A 343 -13.82 0.58 8.57
N ILE A 344 -13.91 1.75 7.93
CA ILE A 344 -12.76 2.32 7.20
C ILE A 344 -11.61 2.65 8.17
N GLY A 345 -11.93 3.18 9.35
CA GLY A 345 -10.95 3.48 10.39
C GLY A 345 -10.23 2.22 10.90
N ALA A 346 -10.98 1.16 11.19
CA ALA A 346 -10.42 -0.12 11.60
C ALA A 346 -9.57 -0.76 10.49
N THR A 347 -10.03 -0.71 9.23
CA THR A 347 -9.27 -1.18 8.07
C THR A 347 -7.93 -0.44 7.95
N THR A 348 -7.96 0.88 8.09
CA THR A 348 -6.77 1.73 8.09
C THR A 348 -5.83 1.38 9.26
N LEU A 349 -6.36 1.16 10.46
CA LEU A 349 -5.56 0.79 11.63
C LEU A 349 -4.99 -0.63 11.55
N CYS A 350 -5.70 -1.57 10.92
CA CYS A 350 -5.15 -2.89 10.62
C CYS A 350 -3.99 -2.80 9.62
N ALA A 351 -4.11 -1.93 8.60
CA ALA A 351 -3.02 -1.63 7.67
C ALA A 351 -1.82 -1.00 8.39
N TYR A 352 -2.06 -0.03 9.28
CA TYR A 352 -1.02 0.56 10.13
C TYR A 352 -0.29 -0.49 10.95
N ALA A 353 -1.02 -1.35 11.66
CA ALA A 353 -0.41 -2.35 12.52
C ALA A 353 0.50 -3.31 11.72
N SER A 354 0.03 -3.80 10.58
CA SER A 354 0.85 -4.66 9.71
C SER A 354 2.05 -3.93 9.10
N PHE A 355 1.90 -2.67 8.72
CA PHE A 355 3.00 -1.90 8.15
C PHE A 355 4.06 -1.52 9.20
N LEU A 356 3.62 -1.13 10.40
CA LEU A 356 4.48 -0.65 11.48
C LEU A 356 5.25 -1.78 12.16
N PHE A 357 4.59 -2.92 12.39
CA PHE A 357 5.11 -4.02 13.19
C PHE A 357 5.32 -5.31 12.42
N GLY A 358 5.02 -5.33 11.11
CA GLY A 358 5.20 -6.53 10.29
C GLY A 358 6.66 -6.91 10.09
N TRP A 359 6.90 -8.21 9.90
CA TRP A 359 8.17 -8.71 9.39
C TRP A 359 8.29 -8.38 7.90
N HIS A 360 9.43 -7.86 7.48
CA HIS A 360 9.75 -7.72 6.06
C HIS A 360 8.73 -6.88 5.26
N VAL A 361 8.53 -5.64 5.71
CA VAL A 361 7.62 -4.69 5.07
C VAL A 361 8.38 -3.84 4.07
N HIS A 362 7.80 -3.64 2.89
CA HIS A 362 8.30 -2.72 1.87
C HIS A 362 7.68 -1.33 1.98
N GLU A 363 8.44 -0.30 1.59
CA GLU A 363 7.98 1.09 1.49
C GLU A 363 6.71 1.24 0.65
N LYS A 364 6.57 0.46 -0.43
CA LYS A 364 5.41 0.46 -1.33
C LYS A 364 4.09 0.12 -0.60
N ALA A 365 4.16 -0.63 0.50
CA ALA A 365 2.99 -1.03 1.29
C ALA A 365 2.32 0.14 2.03
N ILE A 366 2.94 1.32 2.09
CA ILE A 366 2.35 2.52 2.71
C ILE A 366 1.02 2.93 2.06
N LEU A 367 0.82 2.59 0.79
CA LEU A 367 -0.44 2.82 0.07
C LEU A 367 -1.62 2.07 0.69
N LEU A 368 -1.40 0.93 1.37
CA LEU A 368 -2.45 0.21 2.10
C LEU A 368 -3.05 1.05 3.23
N ILE A 369 -2.31 2.04 3.73
CA ILE A 369 -2.76 2.98 4.75
C ILE A 369 -3.32 4.25 4.10
N LEU A 370 -2.56 4.86 3.18
CA LEU A 370 -2.91 6.13 2.55
C LEU A 370 -4.28 6.09 1.85
N ILE A 371 -4.56 5.01 1.13
CA ILE A 371 -5.78 4.88 0.32
C ILE A 371 -7.04 4.85 1.19
N PRO A 372 -7.21 3.92 2.15
CA PRO A 372 -8.40 3.93 3.01
C PRO A 372 -8.45 5.16 3.94
N ALA A 373 -7.30 5.66 4.42
CA ALA A 373 -7.27 6.89 5.23
C ALA A 373 -7.83 8.10 4.47
N SER A 374 -7.51 8.22 3.18
CA SER A 374 -7.98 9.32 2.32
C SER A 374 -9.51 9.38 2.22
N LEU A 375 -10.20 8.23 2.28
CA LEU A 375 -11.67 8.16 2.21
C LEU A 375 -12.40 8.79 3.40
N ILE A 376 -11.70 8.99 4.52
CA ILE A 376 -12.24 9.55 5.78
C ILE A 376 -11.44 10.76 6.29
N ALA A 377 -10.41 11.20 5.57
CA ALA A 377 -9.55 12.32 5.96
C ALA A 377 -10.33 13.65 6.14
N LEU A 378 -11.42 13.83 5.40
CA LEU A 378 -12.26 15.04 5.44
C LEU A 378 -13.49 14.92 6.35
N ARG A 379 -13.53 13.92 7.23
CA ARG A 379 -14.65 13.76 8.16
C ARG A 379 -14.72 14.90 9.18
N ASP A 380 -13.58 15.23 9.79
CA ASP A 380 -13.41 16.40 10.65
C ASP A 380 -11.93 16.83 10.66
N ARG A 381 -11.63 17.98 11.27
CA ARG A 381 -10.25 18.48 11.37
C ARG A 381 -9.28 17.59 12.15
N ARG A 382 -9.76 16.71 13.03
CA ARG A 382 -8.90 15.76 13.78
C ARG A 382 -8.44 14.63 12.86
N TYR A 383 -9.33 14.10 12.02
CA TYR A 383 -8.98 13.13 10.97
C TYR A 383 -7.95 13.71 10.00
N LEU A 384 -8.14 14.97 9.57
CA LEU A 384 -7.18 15.66 8.71
C LEU A 384 -5.84 15.88 9.42
N GLY A 385 -5.86 16.30 10.69
CA GLY A 385 -4.65 16.48 11.50
C GLY A 385 -3.80 15.22 11.57
N ALA A 386 -4.43 14.05 11.74
CA ALA A 386 -3.72 12.77 11.67
C ALA A 386 -3.25 12.45 10.24
N PHE A 387 -4.03 12.76 9.21
CA PHE A 387 -3.69 12.43 7.82
C PHE A 387 -2.51 13.23 7.25
N ARG A 388 -2.35 14.52 7.59
CA ARG A 388 -1.28 15.38 7.02
C ARG A 388 0.14 14.81 7.15
N PRO A 389 0.64 14.41 8.34
CA PRO A 389 1.98 13.83 8.46
C PRO A 389 2.11 12.51 7.68
N LEU A 390 1.07 11.67 7.64
CA LEU A 390 1.07 10.46 6.80
C LEU A 390 1.19 10.79 5.32
N ALA A 391 0.45 11.79 4.84
CA ALA A 391 0.49 12.21 3.44
C ALA A 391 1.89 12.67 3.03
N VAL A 392 2.60 13.42 3.88
CA VAL A 392 3.98 13.82 3.57
C VAL A 392 4.93 12.63 3.69
N ALA A 393 4.90 11.91 4.83
CA ALA A 393 5.80 10.79 5.10
C ALA A 393 5.70 9.71 4.01
N GLY A 394 4.48 9.32 3.66
CA GLY A 394 4.23 8.20 2.76
C GLY A 394 4.50 8.48 1.29
N HIS A 395 4.49 9.75 0.85
CA HIS A 395 4.93 10.09 -0.50
C HIS A 395 6.44 10.33 -0.57
N VAL A 396 7.02 11.01 0.42
CA VAL A 396 8.48 11.26 0.48
C VAL A 396 9.26 9.95 0.62
N SER A 397 8.74 8.97 1.36
CA SER A 397 9.36 7.64 1.47
C SER A 397 9.37 6.83 0.17
N LEU A 398 8.67 7.28 -0.88
CA LEU A 398 8.71 6.60 -2.18
C LEU A 398 9.76 7.20 -3.12
N PHE A 399 10.35 8.35 -2.76
CA PHE A 399 11.33 9.02 -3.62
C PHE A 399 12.58 8.19 -3.91
N PRO A 400 13.10 7.38 -2.97
CA PRO A 400 14.23 6.50 -3.25
C PRO A 400 13.96 5.42 -4.30
N LEU A 401 12.70 5.09 -4.59
CA LEU A 401 12.35 4.13 -5.65
C LEU A 401 12.71 4.61 -7.06
N LEU A 402 12.80 5.93 -7.24
CA LEU A 402 13.19 6.58 -8.49
C LEU A 402 14.53 7.28 -8.28
N TYR A 403 15.61 6.50 -8.25
CA TYR A 403 16.96 7.00 -7.95
C TYR A 403 17.62 7.73 -9.13
N THR A 404 17.04 7.64 -10.33
CA THR A 404 17.56 8.22 -11.55
C THR A 404 17.40 9.76 -11.57
N PRO A 405 18.42 10.51 -12.04
CA PRO A 405 18.35 11.97 -12.10
C PRO A 405 17.25 12.52 -13.03
N ALA A 406 16.93 11.81 -14.11
CA ALA A 406 15.94 12.26 -15.11
C ALA A 406 14.51 12.30 -14.53
N GLU A 407 14.17 11.37 -13.64
CA GLU A 407 12.87 11.27 -12.98
C GLU A 407 12.77 12.16 -11.72
N PHE A 408 13.87 12.81 -11.32
CA PHE A 408 13.87 13.67 -10.14
C PHE A 408 12.90 14.86 -10.24
N PRO A 409 12.86 15.65 -11.34
CA PRO A 409 11.94 16.78 -11.45
C PRO A 409 10.48 16.34 -11.35
N ILE A 410 10.10 15.25 -12.04
CA ILE A 410 8.71 14.79 -12.03
C ILE A 410 8.29 14.31 -10.65
N LYS A 411 9.08 13.48 -9.95
CA LYS A 411 8.67 12.97 -8.63
C LYS A 411 8.54 14.10 -7.60
N VAL A 412 9.43 15.10 -7.64
CA VAL A 412 9.40 16.23 -6.70
C VAL A 412 8.28 17.21 -7.05
N LEU A 413 8.25 17.73 -8.28
CA LEU A 413 7.26 18.75 -8.68
C LEU A 413 5.84 18.21 -8.62
N TYR A 414 5.61 16.98 -9.06
CA TYR A 414 4.29 16.36 -9.01
C TYR A 414 3.83 16.15 -7.56
N THR A 415 4.70 15.62 -6.69
CA THR A 415 4.37 15.41 -5.28
C THR A 415 4.14 16.72 -4.54
N LEU A 416 4.98 17.73 -4.75
CA LEU A 416 4.81 19.05 -4.15
C LEU A 416 3.51 19.72 -4.61
N THR A 417 3.21 19.65 -5.91
CA THR A 417 1.96 20.19 -6.47
C THR A 417 0.75 19.48 -5.85
N TRP A 418 0.79 18.15 -5.76
CA TRP A 418 -0.27 17.38 -5.13
C TRP A 418 -0.45 17.76 -3.66
N LEU A 419 0.65 17.83 -2.89
CA LEU A 419 0.61 18.19 -1.46
C LEU A 419 0.03 19.59 -1.27
N LEU A 420 0.46 20.58 -2.05
CA LEU A 420 -0.07 21.94 -2.01
C LEU A 420 -1.57 21.96 -2.34
N VAL A 421 -1.95 21.45 -3.50
CA VAL A 421 -3.33 21.53 -3.99
C VAL A 421 -4.29 20.79 -3.06
N PHE A 422 -3.99 19.54 -2.71
CA PHE A 422 -4.93 18.72 -1.95
C PHE A 422 -4.91 19.03 -0.46
N LEU A 423 -3.77 19.34 0.16
CA LEU A 423 -3.79 19.71 1.58
C LEU A 423 -4.46 21.08 1.80
N LEU A 424 -4.27 22.05 0.90
CA LEU A 424 -5.02 23.32 0.98
C LEU A 424 -6.52 23.11 0.74
N ALA A 425 -6.90 22.31 -0.27
CA ALA A 425 -8.31 21.98 -0.50
C ALA A 425 -8.92 21.23 0.69
N PHE A 426 -8.17 20.34 1.33
CA PHE A 426 -8.60 19.61 2.51
C PHE A 426 -8.80 20.54 3.71
N ASP A 427 -7.91 21.51 3.92
CA ASP A 427 -8.00 22.49 5.00
C ASP A 427 -9.26 23.36 4.91
N HIS A 428 -9.67 23.69 3.68
CA HIS A 428 -10.88 24.46 3.40
C HIS A 428 -12.16 23.63 3.56
N LEU A 429 -12.11 22.32 3.31
CA LEU A 429 -13.28 21.45 3.29
C LEU A 429 -13.50 20.67 4.58
N ALA A 430 -12.47 20.45 5.39
CA ALA A 430 -12.59 19.70 6.63
C ALA A 430 -13.40 20.50 7.67
N PRO A 431 -14.56 19.97 8.12
CA PRO A 431 -15.40 20.67 9.06
C PRO A 431 -14.74 20.75 10.44
N ALA A 432 -15.14 21.76 11.22
CA ALA A 432 -14.73 21.84 12.62
C ALA A 432 -15.19 20.59 13.38
N SER A 433 -14.39 20.19 14.39
CA SER A 433 -14.74 19.06 15.25
C SER A 433 -15.62 19.55 16.39
N ASP A 434 -16.73 18.84 16.64
CA ASP A 434 -17.60 19.08 17.80
C ASP A 434 -16.96 18.65 19.12
N ARG A 435 -15.89 17.84 19.06
CA ARG A 435 -15.13 17.37 20.22
C ARG A 435 -13.84 18.16 20.38
N SER A 436 -13.41 18.36 21.63
CA SER A 436 -12.16 19.04 21.95
C SER A 436 -10.97 18.32 21.31
N ARG A 437 -9.97 19.09 20.89
CA ARG A 437 -8.71 18.53 20.42
C ARG A 437 -7.95 18.02 21.65
N VAL A 438 -7.95 16.70 21.82
CA VAL A 438 -7.21 16.06 22.93
C VAL A 438 -5.69 16.01 22.62
N PHE A 439 -5.29 16.13 21.36
CA PHE A 439 -3.90 15.97 20.93
C PHE A 439 -3.33 17.22 20.26
N LEU A 440 -2.28 17.79 20.85
CA LEU A 440 -1.62 19.03 20.43
C LEU A 440 -0.50 18.79 19.39
N LEU A 441 -0.75 17.95 18.38
CA LEU A 441 0.25 17.70 17.34
C LEU A 441 0.30 18.77 16.25
N ASP A 442 -0.67 19.67 16.12
CA ASP A 442 -0.74 20.57 14.96
C ASP A 442 0.55 21.36 14.71
N ARG A 443 1.20 21.87 15.77
CA ARG A 443 2.49 22.58 15.67
C ARG A 443 3.64 21.65 15.31
N PHE A 444 3.69 20.46 15.90
CA PHE A 444 4.69 19.45 15.61
C PHE A 444 4.53 18.89 14.18
N SER A 445 3.29 18.71 13.72
CA SER A 445 2.99 18.31 12.35
C SER A 445 3.40 19.38 11.35
N LEU A 446 3.18 20.67 11.64
CA LEU A 446 3.66 21.73 10.77
C LEU A 446 5.20 21.76 10.70
N LEU A 447 5.88 21.68 11.85
CA LEU A 447 7.34 21.60 11.89
C LEU A 447 7.86 20.37 11.14
N TYR A 448 7.24 19.21 11.36
CA TYR A 448 7.55 17.97 10.66
C TYR A 448 7.47 18.15 9.15
N ILE A 449 6.37 18.72 8.65
CA ILE A 449 6.17 18.98 7.22
C ILE A 449 7.22 19.96 6.70
N ALA A 450 7.51 21.03 7.44
CA ALA A 450 8.52 22.02 7.03
C ALA A 450 9.92 21.39 6.92
N VAL A 451 10.27 20.45 7.80
CA VAL A 451 11.56 19.72 7.78
C VAL A 451 11.70 18.81 6.55
N SER A 452 10.60 18.38 5.90
CA SER A 452 10.69 17.58 4.67
C SER A 452 11.46 18.29 3.55
N ILE A 453 11.35 19.62 3.47
CA ILE A 453 11.96 20.43 2.40
C ILE A 453 13.49 20.38 2.47
N PRO A 454 14.14 20.81 3.57
CA PRO A 454 15.60 20.72 3.67
C PRO A 454 16.09 19.27 3.65
N LEU A 455 15.31 18.31 4.15
CA LEU A 455 15.67 16.89 4.06
C LEU A 455 15.73 16.41 2.61
N VAL A 456 14.68 16.64 1.81
CA VAL A 456 14.64 16.23 0.41
C VAL A 456 15.75 16.93 -0.38
N ALA A 457 15.99 18.22 -0.12
CA ALA A 457 17.08 18.97 -0.74
C ALA A 457 18.45 18.37 -0.39
N TYR A 458 18.67 17.99 0.87
CA TYR A 458 19.91 17.33 1.29
C TYR A 458 20.07 15.96 0.62
N CYS A 459 19.08 15.08 0.78
CA CYS A 459 19.14 13.70 0.31
C CYS A 459 19.26 13.58 -1.21
N SER A 460 18.69 14.53 -1.96
CA SER A 460 18.61 14.42 -3.42
C SER A 460 19.63 15.27 -4.18
N LEU A 461 20.13 16.35 -3.59
CA LEU A 461 21.03 17.29 -4.27
C LEU A 461 22.34 17.46 -3.49
N VAL A 462 22.26 17.92 -2.25
CA VAL A 462 23.46 18.32 -1.49
C VAL A 462 24.37 17.13 -1.18
N HIS A 463 23.81 15.97 -0.83
CA HIS A 463 24.60 14.82 -0.42
C HIS A 463 25.56 14.36 -1.53
N GLY A 464 25.05 14.15 -2.74
CA GLY A 464 25.88 13.74 -3.89
C GLY A 464 26.94 14.77 -4.26
N LEU A 465 26.62 16.08 -4.13
CA LEU A 465 27.57 17.16 -4.41
C LEU A 465 28.71 17.24 -3.37
N VAL A 466 28.43 16.97 -2.11
CA VAL A 466 29.41 17.12 -1.01
C VAL A 466 30.21 15.84 -0.77
N TRP A 467 29.54 14.68 -0.81
CA TRP A 467 30.13 13.41 -0.38
C TRP A 467 30.42 12.44 -1.55
N GLY A 468 29.92 12.74 -2.76
CA GLY A 468 30.05 11.84 -3.90
C GLY A 468 29.44 10.46 -3.60
N ALA A 469 30.23 9.40 -3.81
CA ALA A 469 29.84 8.02 -3.48
C ALA A 469 30.10 7.63 -2.01
N ARG A 470 30.67 8.52 -1.18
CA ARG A 470 30.88 8.21 0.25
C ARG A 470 29.54 8.32 0.99
N TYR A 471 29.29 7.38 1.89
CA TYR A 471 28.06 7.34 2.70
C TYR A 471 26.76 7.21 1.89
N GLU A 472 26.77 6.44 0.81
CA GLU A 472 25.63 6.26 -0.11
C GLU A 472 24.30 5.87 0.56
N PHE A 473 24.33 5.16 1.69
CA PHE A 473 23.13 4.76 2.44
C PHE A 473 22.61 5.83 3.42
N LEU A 474 23.35 6.91 3.66
CA LEU A 474 22.97 7.94 4.62
C LEU A 474 21.70 8.70 4.21
N PRO A 475 21.52 9.12 2.93
CA PRO A 475 20.27 9.72 2.47
C PRO A 475 19.05 8.79 2.62
N LEU A 476 19.26 7.50 2.34
CA LEU A 476 18.22 6.47 2.48
C LEU A 476 17.80 6.34 3.93
N MET A 477 18.77 6.19 4.83
CA MET A 477 18.54 6.12 6.28
C MET A 477 17.78 7.34 6.80
N PHE A 478 18.21 8.56 6.46
CA PHE A 478 17.52 9.78 6.90
C PHE A 478 16.10 9.88 6.36
N THR A 479 15.88 9.54 5.10
CA THR A 479 14.54 9.52 4.49
C THR A 479 13.63 8.53 5.22
N SER A 480 14.11 7.30 5.44
CA SER A 480 13.36 6.25 6.13
C SER A 480 13.04 6.63 7.57
N SER A 481 14.02 7.11 8.34
CA SER A 481 13.82 7.49 9.75
C SER A 481 12.88 8.70 9.89
N TYR A 482 13.03 9.71 9.05
CA TYR A 482 12.12 10.86 9.02
C TYR A 482 10.69 10.44 8.68
N ALA A 483 10.52 9.64 7.63
CA ALA A 483 9.19 9.17 7.24
C ALA A 483 8.57 8.29 8.33
N ALA A 484 9.36 7.42 8.98
CA ALA A 484 8.88 6.58 10.07
C ALA A 484 8.29 7.38 11.24
N VAL A 485 8.94 8.49 11.63
CA VAL A 485 8.40 9.41 12.66
C VAL A 485 7.04 9.97 12.26
N GLY A 486 6.86 10.34 10.98
CA GLY A 486 5.58 10.84 10.48
C GLY A 486 4.49 9.78 10.45
N VAL A 487 4.81 8.55 10.01
CA VAL A 487 3.87 7.43 9.99
C VAL A 487 3.45 7.04 11.42
N VAL A 488 4.39 6.93 12.35
CA VAL A 488 4.10 6.61 13.76
C VAL A 488 3.30 7.73 14.42
N GLY A 489 3.68 9.00 14.21
CA GLY A 489 2.95 10.15 14.73
C GLY A 489 1.51 10.22 14.20
N SER A 490 1.32 9.93 12.91
CA SER A 490 -0.01 9.82 12.30
C SER A 490 -0.81 8.66 12.89
N TRP A 491 -0.19 7.49 13.06
CA TRP A 491 -0.84 6.31 13.63
C TRP A 491 -1.36 6.57 15.04
N VAL A 492 -0.52 7.13 15.92
CA VAL A 492 -0.92 7.48 17.29
C VAL A 492 -2.07 8.50 17.28
N GLY A 493 -1.93 9.56 16.47
CA GLY A 493 -2.99 10.57 16.33
C GLY A 493 -4.30 9.96 15.81
N PHE A 494 -4.22 9.10 14.80
CA PHE A 494 -5.36 8.45 14.20
C PHE A 494 -6.03 7.45 15.15
N LEU A 495 -5.25 6.71 15.94
CA LEU A 495 -5.75 5.79 16.97
C LEU A 495 -6.57 6.56 18.02
N VAL A 496 -6.06 7.69 18.51
CA VAL A 496 -6.79 8.57 19.44
C VAL A 496 -8.08 9.08 18.80
N VAL A 497 -8.03 9.61 17.57
CA VAL A 497 -9.22 10.09 16.86
C VAL A 497 -10.24 8.97 16.67
N TYR A 498 -9.76 7.77 16.31
CA TYR A 498 -10.60 6.61 16.10
C TYR A 498 -11.36 6.23 17.37
N PHE A 499 -10.75 6.24 18.56
CA PHE A 499 -11.45 5.91 19.82
C PHE A 499 -12.26 7.07 20.40
N THR A 500 -11.91 8.30 20.09
CA THR A 500 -12.57 9.53 20.59
C THR A 500 -13.56 10.13 19.61
N SER A 501 -13.93 9.43 18.53
CA SER A 501 -14.99 9.84 17.60
C SER A 501 -16.35 9.25 17.91
#